data_AF-L7LCK8-F1
#
_entry.id   AF-L7LCK8-F1
#
_cell.length_a   1.000
_cell.length_b   1.000
_cell.length_c   1.000
_cell.angle_alpha   90.00
_cell.angle_beta   90.00
_cell.angle_gamma   90.00
#
_symmetry.space_group_name_H-M   'P 1'
#
loop_
_entity.id
_entity.type
_entity.pdbx_description
1 polymer ?
#
loop_
_entity_poly.entity_id
_entity_poly.type
_entity_poly.pdbx_seq_one_letter_code
_entity_poly.pdbx_strand_id
1 'polypeptide(L)'
;MTTGDLTPTNDEQLDCSAVLADIFLLLDNECDLDARARLRLHLERCPTCLEHYDVQRELKALLRRKCAEAAPAGLADRLRVEIRRTVVVRQTTIRIENND
;
A
#
# COMPACT_ATOMS: atom_id res chain seq x y z
N MET A 1 -3.90 14.98 -45.42
CA MET A 1 -2.62 14.48 -44.88
C MET A 1 -2.56 14.97 -43.44
N THR A 2 -3.40 14.47 -42.52
CA THR A 2 -3.10 13.36 -41.57
C THR A 2 -1.69 13.51 -40.97
N THR A 3 -1.48 13.72 -39.67
CA THR A 3 -2.29 13.51 -38.45
C THR A 3 -1.83 14.52 -37.39
N GLY A 4 -2.78 15.13 -36.68
CA GLY A 4 -2.49 15.55 -35.30
C GLY A 4 -2.37 14.28 -34.46
N ASP A 5 -1.34 14.19 -33.62
CA ASP A 5 -1.25 13.09 -32.67
C ASP A 5 -0.61 13.55 -31.36
N LEU A 6 -1.50 13.97 -30.46
CA LEU A 6 -1.56 13.67 -29.03
C LEU A 6 -0.22 13.31 -28.36
N THR A 7 0.53 14.33 -27.93
CA THR A 7 1.39 14.17 -26.75
C THR A 7 0.47 13.84 -25.57
N PRO A 8 0.63 12.68 -24.88
CA PRO A 8 -0.21 12.35 -23.76
C PRO A 8 0.00 13.40 -22.67
N THR A 9 -1.10 14.00 -22.22
CA THR A 9 -1.13 14.94 -21.10
C THR A 9 -0.62 14.24 -19.85
N ASN A 10 0.48 14.77 -19.32
CA ASN A 10 1.30 14.24 -18.23
C ASN A 10 0.62 14.22 -16.84
N ASP A 11 -0.71 14.26 -16.78
CA ASP A 11 -1.49 14.33 -15.53
C ASP A 11 -2.22 13.02 -15.18
N GLU A 12 -2.25 12.02 -16.07
CA GLU A 12 -2.89 10.71 -15.82
C GLU A 12 -1.92 9.51 -15.82
N GLN A 13 -0.63 9.76 -16.07
CA GLN A 13 0.43 8.76 -16.05
C GLN A 13 1.47 9.18 -15.02
N LEU A 14 1.52 8.49 -13.87
CA LEU A 14 2.65 8.64 -12.95
C LEU A 14 3.94 8.44 -13.75
N ASP A 15 4.87 9.37 -13.63
CA ASP A 15 6.19 9.19 -14.22
C ASP A 15 6.95 8.08 -13.47
N CYS A 16 7.92 7.46 -14.14
CA CYS A 16 8.66 6.34 -13.56
C CYS A 16 9.37 6.75 -12.25
N SER A 17 9.81 8.00 -12.13
CA SER A 17 10.44 8.54 -10.92
C SER A 17 9.50 8.53 -9.71
N ALA A 18 8.26 8.98 -9.87
CA ALA A 18 7.25 8.96 -8.82
C ALA A 18 6.90 7.52 -8.40
N VAL A 19 6.76 6.61 -9.36
CA VAL A 19 6.51 5.19 -9.06
C VAL A 19 7.67 4.56 -8.29
N LEU A 20 8.91 4.83 -8.70
CA LEU A 20 10.10 4.31 -8.02
C LEU A 20 10.26 4.88 -6.61
N ALA A 21 9.87 6.13 -6.37
CA ALA A 21 9.87 6.74 -5.05
C ALA A 21 8.88 6.04 -4.09
N ASP A 22 7.70 5.67 -4.59
CA ASP A 22 6.61 5.13 -3.78
C ASP A 22 6.51 3.59 -3.77
N ILE A 23 7.43 2.91 -4.46
CA ILE A 23 7.40 1.45 -4.63
C ILE A 23 7.45 0.70 -3.28
N PHE A 24 8.12 1.28 -2.29
CA PHE A 24 8.23 0.73 -0.94
C PHE A 24 6.90 0.78 -0.20
N LEU A 25 6.14 1.88 -0.34
CA LEU A 25 4.81 2.04 0.25
C LEU A 25 3.85 0.98 -0.29
N LEU A 26 3.96 0.68 -1.59
CA LEU A 26 3.17 -0.39 -2.21
C LEU A 26 3.55 -1.76 -1.64
N LEU A 27 4.84 -2.04 -1.51
CA LEU A 27 5.36 -3.30 -0.97
C LEU A 27 5.02 -3.53 0.51
N ASP A 28 4.98 -2.46 1.31
CA ASP A 28 4.63 -2.51 2.75
C ASP A 28 3.11 -2.42 3.00
N ASN A 29 2.31 -2.30 1.94
CA ASN A 29 0.86 -2.13 2.02
C ASN A 29 0.45 -0.85 2.78
N GLU A 30 1.28 0.20 2.67
CA GLU A 30 1.10 1.52 3.29
C GLU A 30 0.46 2.55 2.34
N CYS A 31 0.21 2.18 1.08
CA CYS A 31 -0.57 3.02 0.16
C CYS A 31 -2.07 2.97 0.46
N ASP A 32 -2.74 4.12 0.30
CA ASP A 32 -4.19 4.18 0.13
C ASP A 32 -4.65 3.46 -1.15
N LEU A 33 -5.98 3.32 -1.31
CA LEU A 33 -6.57 2.56 -2.42
C LEU A 33 -6.29 3.19 -3.78
N ASP A 34 -6.32 4.52 -3.87
CA ASP A 34 -6.15 5.25 -5.13
C ASP A 34 -4.69 5.21 -5.59
N ALA A 35 -3.76 5.48 -4.67
CA ALA A 35 -2.33 5.38 -4.91
C ALA A 35 -1.95 3.96 -5.34
N ARG A 36 -2.51 2.93 -4.69
CA ARG A 36 -2.29 1.53 -5.06
C ARG A 36 -2.77 1.22 -6.47
N ALA A 37 -3.95 1.72 -6.86
CA ALA A 37 -4.49 1.50 -8.19
C ALA A 37 -3.61 2.16 -9.26
N ARG A 38 -3.19 3.41 -9.05
CA ARG A 38 -2.30 4.14 -9.97
C ARG A 38 -0.94 3.46 -10.11
N LEU A 39 -0.31 3.07 -9.01
CA LEU A 39 0.99 2.38 -9.03
C LEU A 39 0.92 1.04 -9.76
N ARG A 40 -0.12 0.23 -9.50
CA ARG A 40 -0.32 -1.06 -10.19
C ARG A 40 -0.53 -0.88 -11.69
N LEU A 41 -1.37 0.08 -12.09
CA LEU A 41 -1.60 0.38 -13.50
C LEU A 41 -0.30 0.77 -14.21
N HIS A 42 0.57 1.54 -13.55
CA HIS A 42 1.88 1.87 -14.12
C HIS A 42 2.78 0.63 -14.24
N LEU A 43 2.87 -0.21 -13.20
CA LEU A 43 3.67 -1.44 -13.24
C LEU A 43 3.22 -2.42 -14.34
N GLU A 44 1.92 -2.47 -14.63
CA GLU A 44 1.36 -3.28 -15.74
C GLU A 44 1.77 -2.76 -17.13
N ARG A 45 2.03 -1.44 -17.25
CA ARG A 45 2.34 -0.77 -18.52
C ARG A 45 3.81 -0.48 -18.73
N CYS A 46 4.64 -0.57 -17.68
CA CYS A 46 6.04 -0.19 -17.69
C CYS A 46 6.94 -1.36 -17.21
N PRO A 47 7.50 -2.15 -18.15
CA PRO A 47 8.38 -3.28 -17.82
C PRO A 47 9.57 -2.89 -16.95
N THR A 48 10.18 -1.73 -17.18
CA THR A 48 11.32 -1.24 -16.39
C THR A 48 10.95 -1.04 -14.92
N CYS A 49 9.80 -0.42 -14.63
CA CYS A 49 9.36 -0.27 -13.24
C CYS A 49 8.95 -1.61 -12.62
N LEU A 50 8.42 -2.55 -13.41
CA LEU A 50 8.12 -3.90 -12.95
C LEU A 50 9.38 -4.68 -12.56
N GLU A 51 10.45 -4.57 -13.34
CA GLU A 51 11.76 -5.16 -12.99
C GLU A 51 12.30 -4.59 -11.67
N HIS A 52 12.23 -3.26 -11.49
CA HIS A 52 12.62 -2.63 -10.23
C HIS A 52 11.76 -3.10 -9.05
N TYR A 53 10.43 -3.20 -9.24
CA TYR A 53 9.51 -3.73 -8.24
C TYR A 53 9.89 -5.13 -7.80
N ASP A 54 10.18 -6.01 -8.76
CA ASP A 54 10.52 -7.41 -8.51
C ASP A 54 11.83 -7.56 -7.74
N VAL A 55 12.86 -6.78 -8.09
CA VAL A 55 14.12 -6.75 -7.33
C VAL A 55 13.88 -6.31 -5.88
N GLN A 56 13.11 -5.24 -5.66
CA GLN A 56 12.82 -4.77 -4.30
C GLN A 56 12.00 -5.78 -3.49
N ARG A 57 11.04 -6.45 -4.13
CA ARG A 57 10.25 -7.53 -3.53
C ARG A 57 11.13 -8.70 -3.11
N GLU A 58 12.05 -9.13 -3.96
CA GLU A 58 12.99 -10.22 -3.67
C GLU A 58 13.96 -9.86 -2.55
N LEU A 59 14.46 -8.62 -2.55
CA LEU A 59 15.31 -8.10 -1.49
C LEU A 59 14.59 -8.11 -0.14
N LYS A 60 13.35 -7.60 -0.07
CA LYS A 60 12.53 -7.68 1.15
C LYS A 60 12.27 -9.11 1.59
N ALA A 61 12.02 -10.03 0.65
CA ALA A 61 11.84 -11.44 0.96
C ALA A 61 13.13 -12.07 1.54
N LEU A 62 14.30 -11.70 1.01
CA LEU A 62 15.58 -12.14 1.54
C LEU A 62 15.81 -11.62 2.96
N LEU A 63 15.60 -10.32 3.18
CA LEU A 63 15.72 -9.70 4.50
C LEU A 63 14.80 -10.37 5.52
N ARG A 64 13.53 -10.61 5.17
CA ARG A 64 12.60 -11.33 6.06
C ARG A 64 13.09 -12.74 6.41
N ARG A 65 13.77 -13.44 5.50
CA ARG A 65 14.31 -14.79 5.80
C ARG A 65 15.56 -14.77 6.66
N LYS A 66 16.38 -13.72 6.57
CA LYS A 66 17.70 -13.65 7.20
C LYS A 66 17.74 -12.79 8.47
N CYS A 67 16.83 -11.84 8.59
CA CYS A 67 16.85 -10.79 9.60
C CYS A 67 15.52 -10.70 10.37
N ALA A 68 14.60 -11.67 10.23
CA ALA A 68 13.41 -11.71 11.05
C ALA A 68 13.68 -12.38 12.40
N GLU A 69 13.28 -11.70 13.46
CA GLU A 69 13.31 -12.23 14.82
C GLU A 69 11.92 -12.75 15.21
N ALA A 70 11.88 -13.80 16.04
CA ALA A 70 10.62 -14.31 16.54
C ALA A 70 9.97 -13.28 17.47
N ALA A 71 8.70 -12.96 17.21
CA ALA A 71 7.94 -12.12 18.12
C ALA A 71 7.87 -12.76 19.53
N PRO A 72 7.90 -11.97 20.61
CA PRO A 72 7.79 -12.50 21.97
C PRO A 72 6.55 -13.37 22.16
N ALA A 73 6.71 -14.47 22.89
CA ALA A 73 5.60 -15.36 23.23
C ALA A 73 4.48 -14.59 23.94
N GLY A 74 3.22 -14.89 23.60
CA GLY A 74 2.04 -14.23 24.19
C GLY A 74 1.76 -12.81 23.68
N LEU A 75 2.60 -12.21 22.83
CA LEU A 75 2.32 -10.89 22.25
C LEU A 75 1.02 -10.91 21.42
N ALA A 76 0.82 -11.95 20.61
CA ALA A 76 -0.38 -12.10 19.80
C ALA A 76 -1.67 -12.18 20.65
N ASP A 77 -1.62 -12.90 21.77
CA ASP A 77 -2.78 -13.02 22.66
C ASP A 77 -3.10 -11.70 23.36
N ARG A 78 -2.07 -11.00 23.85
CA ARG A 78 -2.21 -9.65 24.40
C ARG A 78 -2.81 -8.69 23.39
N LEU A 79 -2.30 -8.68 22.14
CA LEU A 79 -2.84 -7.83 21.08
C LEU A 79 -4.32 -8.15 20.80
N ARG A 80 -4.71 -9.43 20.73
CA ARG A 80 -6.12 -9.82 20.53
C ARG A 80 -7.03 -9.30 21.63
N VAL A 81 -6.60 -9.37 22.90
CA VAL A 81 -7.37 -8.87 24.04
C VAL A 81 -7.54 -7.35 23.95
N GLU A 82 -6.46 -6.60 23.73
CA GLU A 82 -6.50 -5.14 23.68
C GLU A 82 -7.29 -4.61 22.47
N ILE A 83 -7.16 -5.26 21.30
CA ILE A 83 -7.94 -4.91 20.11
C ILE A 83 -9.45 -5.09 20.41
N ARG A 84 -9.85 -6.22 20.97
CA ARG A 84 -11.27 -6.48 21.34
C ARG A 84 -11.79 -5.45 22.32
N ARG A 85 -11.00 -5.11 23.36
CA ARG A 85 -11.36 -4.09 24.35
C ARG A 85 -11.62 -2.73 23.69
N THR A 86 -10.76 -2.32 22.78
CA THR A 86 -10.85 -1.02 22.09
C THR A 86 -12.10 -0.91 21.21
N VAL A 87 -12.49 -2.00 20.54
CA VAL A 87 -13.69 -2.04 19.68
C VAL A 87 -14.98 -1.90 20.50
N VAL A 88 -15.07 -2.56 21.67
CA VAL A 88 -16.25 -2.47 22.56
C VAL A 88 -16.47 -1.04 23.05
N VAL A 89 -15.39 -0.33 23.41
CA VAL A 89 -15.48 1.06 23.89
C VAL A 89 -16.02 1.98 22.79
N ARG A 90 -15.53 1.85 21.54
CA ARG A 90 -15.98 2.69 20.42
C ARG A 90 -17.45 2.47 20.05
N GLN A 91 -17.94 1.23 20.12
CA GLN A 91 -19.35 0.93 19.81
C GLN A 91 -20.31 1.49 20.87
N THR A 92 -19.89 1.57 22.13
CA THR A 92 -20.76 2.04 23.23
C THR A 92 -20.96 3.57 23.22
N THR A 93 -20.06 4.31 22.57
CA THR A 93 -20.12 5.78 22.50
C THR A 93 -20.95 6.36 21.34
N ILE A 94 -21.63 5.54 20.54
CA ILE A 94 -22.58 6.05 19.54
C ILE A 94 -23.90 6.38 20.25
N ARG A 95 -24.01 7.61 20.78
CA ARG A 95 -25.31 8.18 21.16
C ARG A 95 -26.03 8.54 19.87
N ILE A 96 -27.09 7.82 19.55
CA ILE A 96 -28.05 8.23 18.52
C ILE A 96 -28.85 9.38 19.15
N GLU A 97 -28.46 10.63 18.88
CA GLU A 97 -29.34 11.77 19.07
C GLU A 97 -30.35 11.78 17.92
N ASN A 98 -31.47 11.09 18.12
CA ASN A 98 -32.65 11.30 17.29
C ASN A 98 -33.22 12.68 17.67
N ASN A 99 -33.08 13.65 16.77
CA ASN A 99 -33.81 14.91 16.83
C ASN A 99 -35.19 14.70 16.22
N ASP A 100 -36.22 15.22 16.91
CA ASP A 100 -37.62 15.28 16.50
C ASP A 100 -37.84 15.83 15.09
#